data_AF-A0A6B3P218-F1
#
_entry.id   AF-A0A6B3P218-F1
#
_cell.length_a   1.000
_cell.length_b   1.000
_cell.length_c   1.000
_cell.angle_alpha   90.00
_cell.angle_beta   90.00
_cell.angle_gamma   90.00
#
_symmetry.space_group_name_H-M   'P 1'
#
loop_
_entity.id
_entity.type
_entity.pdbx_description
1 polymer ?
#
loop_
_entity_poly.entity_id
_entity_poly.type
_entity_poly.pdbx_seq_one_letter_code
_entity_poly.pdbx_strand_id
1 'polypeptide(L)' 'MPALYVMIPAALLIVAIAVYIFFWAVDSGQYDDLEGPAHSILFDDQDPKHQAALDEAEPRKADPQDTPPRA' A
#
# COMPACT_ATOMS: atom_id res chain seq x y z
N MET A 1 -32.55 -33.46 24.46
CA MET A 1 -31.87 -32.42 23.65
C MET A 1 -30.42 -32.26 24.10
N PRO A 2 -29.50 -33.13 23.65
CA PRO A 2 -28.10 -33.11 24.09
C PRO A 2 -27.20 -32.09 23.39
N ALA A 3 -27.65 -31.48 22.28
CA ALA A 3 -26.83 -30.58 21.45
C ALA A 3 -26.27 -29.36 22.22
N LEU A 4 -27.02 -28.84 23.19
CA LEU A 4 -26.59 -27.71 24.03
C LEU A 4 -25.29 -27.99 24.79
N TYR A 5 -25.05 -29.24 25.21
CA TYR A 5 -23.82 -29.62 25.92
C TYR A 5 -22.57 -29.55 25.05
N VAL A 6 -22.73 -29.61 23.72
CA VAL A 6 -21.61 -29.51 22.77
C VAL A 6 -21.51 -28.08 22.24
N MET A 7 -22.64 -27.44 21.95
CA MET A 7 -22.67 -26.09 21.37
C MET A 7 -22.18 -25.02 22.35
N ILE A 8 -22.51 -25.11 23.64
CA ILE A 8 -22.10 -24.09 24.62
C ILE A 8 -20.56 -24.07 24.77
N PRO A 9 -19.87 -25.20 25.02
CA PRO A 9 -18.40 -25.21 25.07
C PRO A 9 -17.76 -24.82 23.74
N ALA A 10 -18.30 -25.27 22.61
CA ALA A 10 -17.78 -24.92 21.29
C ALA A 10 -17.86 -23.41 21.04
N ALA A 11 -18.98 -22.76 21.38
CA ALA A 11 -19.14 -21.33 21.26
C ALA A 11 -18.15 -20.56 22.16
N LEU A 12 -17.99 -20.98 23.42
CA LEU A 12 -17.01 -20.38 24.33
C LEU A 12 -15.59 -20.49 23.80
N LEU A 13 -15.23 -21.64 23.21
CA LEU A 13 -13.91 -21.87 22.64
C LEU A 13 -13.66 -20.99 21.41
N ILE A 14 -14.66 -20.82 20.54
CA ILE A 14 -14.57 -19.91 19.39
C ILE A 14 -14.39 -18.46 19.86
N VAL A 15 -15.16 -18.02 20.86
CA VAL A 15 -15.03 -16.66 21.42
C VAL A 15 -13.65 -16.47 22.04
N ALA A 16 -13.14 -17.44 22.80
CA ALA A 16 -11.81 -17.37 23.40
C ALA A 16 -10.71 -17.26 22.33
N ILE A 17 -10.80 -18.04 21.25
CA ILE A 17 -9.85 -17.95 20.12
C ILE A 17 -9.94 -16.58 19.44
N ALA A 18 -11.15 -16.08 19.18
CA ALA A 18 -11.34 -14.78 18.54
C ALA A 18 -10.74 -13.64 19.40
N VAL A 19 -10.96 -13.68 20.71
CA VAL A 19 -10.38 -12.71 21.66
C VAL A 19 -8.85 -12.82 21.68
N TYR A 20 -8.30 -14.03 21.70
CA TYR A 20 -6.86 -14.24 21.64
C TYR A 20 -6.23 -13.65 20.37
N ILE A 21 -6.82 -13.95 19.19
CA ILE A 21 -6.36 -13.43 17.90
C ILE A 21 -6.46 -11.90 17.87
N PHE A 22 -7.55 -11.33 18.40
CA PHE A 22 -7.74 -9.89 18.47
C PHE A 22 -6.63 -9.20 19.26
N PHE A 23 -6.33 -9.69 20.47
CA PHE A 23 -5.25 -9.11 21.28
C PHE A 23 -3.88 -9.30 20.63
N TRP A 24 -3.61 -10.46 20.04
CA TRP A 24 -2.38 -10.69 19.28
C TRP A 24 -2.22 -9.71 18.10
N ALA A 25 -3.30 -9.44 17.36
CA ALA A 25 -3.29 -8.50 16.25
C ALA A 25 -3.04 -7.05 16.71
N VAL A 26 -3.65 -6.65 17.84
CA VAL A 26 -3.41 -5.34 18.46
C VAL A 26 -1.94 -5.19 18.88
N ASP A 27 -1.37 -6.19 19.56
CA ASP A 27 0.03 -6.18 19.99
C ASP A 27 1.02 -6.26 18.80
N SER A 28 0.59 -6.79 17.65
CA SER A 28 1.44 -6.94 16.47
C SER A 28 1.73 -5.63 15.72
N GLY A 29 1.19 -4.50 16.18
CA GLY A 29 1.47 -3.19 15.58
C GLY A 29 0.89 -3.01 14.17
N GLN A 30 -0.07 -3.84 13.74
CA GLN A 30 -0.70 -3.74 12.41
C GLN A 30 -1.41 -2.40 12.18
N TYR A 31 -1.70 -1.65 13.24
CA TYR A 31 -2.31 -0.32 13.17
C TYR A 31 -1.30 0.82 13.00
N ASP A 32 0.00 0.56 13.21
CA ASP A 32 1.05 1.59 13.10
C ASP A 32 1.33 1.98 11.63
N ASP A 33 0.94 1.14 10.66
CA ASP A 33 1.14 1.39 9.23
C ASP A 33 -0.11 1.98 8.53
N LEU A 34 -1.14 2.38 9.29
CA LEU A 34 -2.27 3.14 8.73
C LEU A 34 -1.90 4.59 8.37
N GLU A 35 -0.76 5.08 8.86
CA GLU A 35 -0.23 6.42 8.61
C GLU A 35 0.67 6.49 7.35
N GLY A 36 1.13 5.35 6.84
CA GLY A 36 2.08 5.23 5.72
C GLY A 36 1.58 5.74 4.35
N PRO A 37 0.35 5.41 3.90
CA PRO A 37 -0.08 5.74 2.52
C PRO A 37 -0.43 7.21 2.30
N ALA A 38 -0.78 7.96 3.34
CA ALA A 38 -1.19 9.37 3.20
C ALA A 38 -0.01 10.30 2.92
N HIS A 39 1.20 9.92 3.34
CA HIS A 39 2.40 10.74 3.14
C HIS A 39 3.13 10.47 1.82
N SER A 40 2.98 9.30 1.19
CA SER A 40 3.59 9.05 -0.13
C SER A 40 2.96 9.93 -1.22
N ILE A 41 1.64 10.10 -1.19
CA ILE A 41 0.92 10.85 -2.24
C ILE A 41 1.30 12.34 -2.31
N LEU A 42 1.79 12.93 -1.21
CA LEU A 42 2.20 14.34 -1.16
C LEU A 42 3.67 14.54 -1.55
N PHE A 43 4.49 13.48 -1.54
CA PHE A 43 5.93 13.55 -1.80
C PHE A 43 6.39 12.70 -3.02
N ASP A 44 5.47 12.05 -3.74
CA ASP A 44 5.77 11.27 -4.95
C ASP A 44 6.44 12.12 -6.06
N ASP A 45 6.21 13.44 -6.08
CA ASP A 45 6.85 14.39 -7.01
C ASP A 45 8.37 14.54 -6.76
N GLN A 46 8.85 14.14 -5.58
CA GLN A 46 10.27 14.17 -5.20
C GLN A 46 10.96 12.81 -5.39
N ASP A 47 10.25 11.76 -5.83
CA ASP A 47 10.87 10.47 -6.10
C ASP A 47 11.83 10.61 -7.32
N PRO A 48 13.14 10.33 -7.16
CA PRO A 48 14.10 10.37 -8.26
C PRO A 48 13.70 9.51 -9.45
N LYS A 49 12.94 8.43 -9.22
CA LYS A 49 12.42 7.56 -10.29
C LYS A 49 11.30 8.23 -11.08
N HIS A 50 10.48 9.06 -10.42
CA HIS A 50 9.44 9.83 -11.07
C HIS A 50 10.05 10.96 -11.92
N GLN A 51 11.07 11.65 -11.41
CA GLN A 51 11.79 12.69 -12.15
C GLN A 51 12.52 12.13 -13.38
N ALA A 52 13.17 10.97 -13.26
CA ALA A 52 13.82 10.32 -14.39
C ALA A 52 12.82 9.90 -15.50
N ALA A 53 11.59 9.51 -15.14
CA ALA A 53 10.55 9.18 -16.11
C ALA A 53 9.99 10.41 -16.82
N LEU A 54 9.95 11.57 -16.15
CA LEU A 54 9.55 12.84 -16.75
C LEU A 54 10.64 13.39 -17.69
N ASP A 55 11.92 13.25 -17.34
CA ASP A 55 13.05 13.65 -18.19
C ASP A 55 13.14 12.80 -19.48
N GLU A 56 12.78 11.53 -19.42
CA GLU A 56 12.73 10.63 -20.59
C GLU A 56 11.51 10.95 -21.49
N ALA A 57 10.42 11.49 -20.91
CA ALA A 57 9.18 11.83 -21.61
C ALA A 57 9.18 13.25 -22.22
N GLU A 58 10.12 14.12 -21.85
CA GLU A 58 10.36 15.36 -22.59
C GLU A 58 10.81 15.01 -24.02
N PRO A 59 10.05 15.39 -25.06
CA PRO A 59 10.51 15.20 -26.42
C PRO A 59 11.76 16.07 -26.55
N ARG A 60 12.92 15.44 -26.81
CA ARG A 60 14.17 16.14 -27.18
C ARG A 60 13.77 17.32 -28.04
N LYS A 61 13.94 18.54 -27.50
CA LYS A 61 13.75 19.78 -28.25
C LYS A 61 14.45 19.56 -29.57
N ALA A 62 13.67 19.51 -30.64
CA ALA A 62 14.18 19.41 -31.99
C ALA A 62 15.21 20.52 -32.14
N ASP A 63 16.48 20.13 -32.19
CA ASP A 63 17.60 21.03 -32.33
C ASP A 63 17.37 21.81 -33.63
N PRO A 64 17.31 23.15 -33.62
CA PRO A 64 17.14 23.94 -34.83
C PRO A 64 18.22 23.71 -35.91
N GLN A 65 19.26 22.93 -35.59
CA GLN A 65 20.35 22.59 -36.51
C GLN A 65 20.01 21.57 -37.59
N ASP A 66 18.87 20.87 -37.53
CA ASP A 66 18.41 19.96 -38.61
C ASP A 66 17.69 20.71 -39.76
N THR A 67 18.21 21.87 -40.18
CA THR A 67 17.76 22.47 -41.45
C THR A 67 18.66 21.95 -42.58
N PRO A 68 18.17 21.12 -43.52
CA PRO A 68 18.98 20.69 -44.65
C PRO A 68 19.32 21.92 -45.51
N PRO A 69 20.55 22.01 -46.05
CA PRO A 69 20.92 23.12 -46.91
C PRO A 69 20.00 23.09 -48.14
N ARG A 70 19.26 24.19 -48.35
CA ARG A 70 18.43 24.36 -49.55
C ARG A 70 19.35 24.27 -50.77
N ALA A 71 19.12 23.23 -51.58
CA ALA A 71 19.65 23.11 -52.94
C ALA A 71 18.84 23.97 -53.91
#